data_AF-A0A845REN5-F1
#
_entry.id   AF-A0A845REN5-F1
#
_cell.length_a   1.000
_cell.length_b   1.000
_cell.length_c   1.000
_cell.angle_alpha   90.00
_cell.angle_beta   90.00
_cell.angle_gamma   90.00
#
_symmetry.space_group_name_H-M   'P 1'
#
loop_
_entity.id
_entity.type
_entity.pdbx_description
1 polymer ?
#
loop_
_entity_poly.entity_id
_entity_poly.type
_entity_poly.pdbx_seq_one_letter_code
_entity_poly.pdbx_strand_id
1 'polypeptide(L)'
;MSRFPFAFNIIFFKRRPYFSIVLDNSSDLCYIFNSCFVQNEYPYFGWGKVLMDTNYLIVYGLMILFVGASFVISSRQHQRLRQICDPFGLAFTEAAVHAIGQTAPDYRLKCGEHGLPLPINQQPAAVQQVLARGADDYCKERHETMLRVLTHLRDACGSNKRHTKVYADTLEEIYRVNRVFFEACRDLSLLSTEDDCTAFSQYLENQAYIRDNIAKRMTNDGIAAMKKAAL
;
A
#
# COMPACT_ATOMS: atom_id res chain seq x y z
N MET A 1 -17.04 -5.18 -40.02
CA MET A 1 -17.94 -6.23 -39.47
C MET A 1 -17.09 -7.50 -39.43
N SER A 2 -16.80 -8.14 -38.30
CA SER A 2 -17.69 -8.56 -37.22
C SER A 2 -16.90 -8.68 -35.90
N ARG A 3 -17.58 -8.38 -34.79
CA ARG A 3 -17.06 -8.38 -33.41
C ARG A 3 -16.88 -9.83 -32.89
N PHE A 4 -15.79 -10.08 -32.15
CA PHE A 4 -15.71 -11.16 -31.17
C PHE A 4 -15.52 -10.54 -29.77
N PRO A 5 -16.42 -10.79 -28.80
CA PRO A 5 -16.27 -10.30 -27.44
C PRO A 5 -15.72 -11.41 -26.56
N PHE A 6 -14.44 -11.34 -26.17
CA PHE A 6 -13.94 -12.09 -25.02
C PHE A 6 -13.27 -11.11 -24.07
N ALA A 7 -14.09 -10.56 -23.17
CA ALA A 7 -13.60 -9.82 -22.01
C ALA A 7 -13.23 -10.84 -20.92
N PHE A 8 -11.92 -11.12 -20.78
CA PHE A 8 -11.42 -11.84 -19.61
C PHE A 8 -11.29 -10.86 -18.45
N ASN A 9 -12.26 -10.87 -17.53
CA ASN A 9 -12.16 -10.15 -16.26
C ASN A 9 -11.53 -11.08 -15.22
N ILE A 10 -10.23 -10.93 -14.96
CA ILE A 10 -9.53 -11.65 -13.90
C ILE A 10 -9.69 -10.87 -12.60
N ILE A 11 -10.60 -11.31 -11.74
CA ILE A 11 -10.76 -10.76 -10.39
C ILE A 11 -9.82 -11.52 -9.43
N PHE A 12 -8.82 -10.83 -8.89
CA PHE A 12 -7.94 -11.38 -7.85
C PHE A 12 -8.54 -11.15 -6.46
N PHE A 13 -9.17 -12.18 -5.88
CA PHE A 13 -9.49 -12.18 -4.45
C PHE A 13 -8.33 -12.76 -3.64
N LYS A 14 -7.78 -11.94 -2.74
CA LYS A 14 -6.71 -12.31 -1.81
C LYS A 14 -7.34 -12.77 -0.49
N ARG A 15 -7.50 -14.09 -0.28
CA ARG A 15 -7.36 -14.80 1.01
C ARG A 15 -7.75 -16.29 0.88
N ARG A 16 -6.82 -17.16 1.29
CA ARG A 16 -6.89 -18.63 1.53
C ARG A 16 -6.65 -19.57 0.33
N PRO A 17 -6.06 -20.77 0.56
CA PRO A 17 -5.41 -21.58 -0.46
C PRO A 17 -6.32 -22.74 -0.90
N TYR A 18 -7.40 -22.45 -1.63
CA TYR A 18 -8.12 -23.50 -2.35
C TYR A 18 -8.62 -22.90 -3.67
N PHE A 19 -8.07 -23.40 -4.78
CA PHE A 19 -8.54 -23.09 -6.12
C PHE A 19 -9.79 -23.94 -6.38
N SER A 20 -10.97 -23.32 -6.41
CA SER A 20 -12.18 -23.90 -7.01
C SER A 20 -12.62 -23.00 -8.15
N ILE A 21 -12.61 -23.55 -9.37
CA ILE A 21 -13.20 -22.92 -10.55
C ILE A 21 -14.69 -23.30 -10.53
N VAL A 22 -15.54 -22.34 -10.19
CA VAL A 22 -17.00 -22.48 -10.34
C VAL A 22 -17.38 -21.85 -11.67
N LEU A 23 -17.82 -22.68 -12.62
CA LEU A 23 -18.49 -22.23 -13.84
C LEU A 23 -19.97 -22.08 -13.49
N ASP A 24 -20.43 -20.86 -13.30
CA ASP A 24 -21.84 -20.55 -13.14
C ASP A 24 -22.39 -20.16 -14.51
N ASN A 25 -23.23 -21.03 -15.08
CA ASN A 25 -24.00 -20.76 -16.29
C ASN A 25 -25.47 -20.71 -15.85
N SER A 26 -25.96 -19.47 -15.75
CA SER A 26 -27.29 -19.10 -15.28
C SER A 26 -28.41 -19.61 -16.18
N SER A 27 -29.36 -20.37 -15.63
CA SER A 27 -30.80 -20.28 -15.95
C SER A 27 -31.63 -21.36 -15.23
N ASP A 28 -32.57 -20.88 -14.40
CA ASP A 28 -33.84 -21.47 -13.93
C ASP A 28 -34.17 -22.94 -14.28
N LEU A 29 -34.37 -23.79 -13.25
CA LEU A 29 -35.63 -24.52 -12.99
C LEU A 29 -35.50 -25.41 -11.74
N CYS A 30 -36.41 -25.22 -10.79
CA CYS A 30 -36.75 -26.18 -9.73
C CYS A 30 -37.03 -27.57 -10.30
N TYR A 31 -36.57 -28.65 -9.68
CA TYR A 31 -37.40 -29.85 -9.37
C TYR A 31 -36.71 -30.75 -8.33
N ILE A 32 -37.56 -31.30 -7.47
CA ILE A 32 -37.32 -32.11 -6.27
C ILE A 32 -37.25 -33.60 -6.64
N PHE A 33 -36.39 -34.35 -5.93
CA PHE A 33 -36.37 -35.79 -5.57
C PHE A 33 -36.79 -36.91 -6.55
N ASN A 34 -36.01 -37.99 -6.41
CA ASN A 34 -36.32 -39.42 -6.58
C ASN A 34 -36.19 -40.11 -7.96
N SER A 35 -35.25 -41.07 -7.95
CA SER A 35 -35.41 -42.46 -8.38
C SER A 35 -35.71 -42.74 -9.85
N CYS A 36 -34.68 -43.21 -10.57
CA CYS A 36 -34.83 -44.44 -11.34
C CYS A 36 -33.48 -45.14 -11.48
N PHE A 37 -33.38 -46.24 -10.74
CA PHE A 37 -32.40 -47.29 -10.86
C PHE A 37 -32.50 -47.88 -12.28
N VAL A 38 -31.46 -47.74 -13.09
CA VAL A 38 -31.17 -48.71 -14.15
C VAL A 38 -29.77 -49.22 -13.89
N GLN A 39 -29.76 -50.42 -13.35
CA GLN A 39 -28.62 -51.25 -13.07
C GLN A 39 -28.12 -51.77 -14.41
N ASN A 40 -26.89 -51.45 -14.81
CA ASN A 40 -26.04 -52.38 -15.56
C ASN A 40 -24.57 -52.00 -15.44
N GLU A 41 -23.83 -52.93 -14.84
CA GLU A 41 -22.43 -53.29 -15.11
C GLU A 41 -21.35 -52.22 -14.83
N TYR A 42 -20.77 -52.30 -13.63
CA TYR A 42 -19.34 -52.02 -13.43
C TYR A 42 -18.58 -53.36 -13.50
N PRO A 43 -17.27 -53.43 -13.83
CA PRO A 43 -16.29 -52.35 -13.83
C PRO A 43 -15.28 -52.44 -14.99
N TYR A 44 -15.24 -51.48 -15.92
CA TYR A 44 -14.00 -51.24 -16.65
C TYR A 44 -13.18 -50.21 -15.88
N PHE A 45 -12.43 -50.72 -14.90
CA PHE A 45 -11.21 -50.10 -14.40
C PHE A 45 -10.15 -50.17 -15.51
N GLY A 46 -10.43 -49.51 -16.63
CA GLY A 46 -9.45 -49.26 -17.66
C GLY A 46 -8.55 -48.16 -17.14
N TRP A 47 -7.36 -48.54 -16.67
CA TRP A 47 -6.19 -47.68 -16.83
C TRP A 47 -5.94 -47.51 -18.33
N GLY A 48 -6.84 -46.80 -19.00
CA GLY A 48 -6.57 -46.18 -20.27
C GLY A 48 -5.48 -45.18 -19.95
N LYS A 49 -4.23 -45.55 -20.25
CA LYS A 49 -3.16 -44.60 -20.46
C LYS A 49 -3.79 -43.48 -21.29
N VAL A 50 -4.09 -42.36 -20.66
CA VAL A 50 -4.16 -41.10 -21.36
C VAL A 50 -2.74 -40.93 -21.86
N LEU A 51 -2.47 -41.48 -23.05
CA LEU A 51 -1.38 -41.06 -23.89
C LEU A 51 -1.69 -39.59 -24.12
N MET A 52 -1.20 -38.78 -23.19
CA MET A 52 -1.26 -37.35 -23.26
C MET A 52 -0.49 -37.06 -24.54
N ASP A 53 -1.20 -36.76 -25.63
CA ASP A 53 -0.54 -36.51 -26.91
C ASP A 53 0.59 -35.52 -26.65
N THR A 54 1.75 -35.75 -27.26
CA THR A 54 2.95 -34.94 -27.06
C THR A 54 2.63 -33.44 -27.17
N ASN A 55 1.64 -33.09 -27.98
CA ASN A 55 1.07 -31.75 -28.12
C ASN A 55 0.46 -31.19 -26.82
N TYR A 56 -0.33 -31.95 -26.07
CA TYR A 56 -0.88 -31.49 -24.79
C TYR A 56 0.22 -31.27 -23.76
N LEU A 57 1.20 -32.18 -23.69
CA LEU A 57 2.33 -32.04 -22.77
C LEU A 57 3.16 -30.79 -23.08
N ILE A 58 3.37 -30.50 -24.37
CA ILE A 58 4.02 -29.26 -24.85
C ILE A 58 3.18 -28.03 -24.49
N VAL A 59 1.87 -28.03 -24.71
CA VAL A 59 0.97 -26.90 -24.41
C VAL A 59 0.93 -26.61 -22.91
N TYR A 60 0.75 -27.62 -22.05
CA TYR A 60 0.77 -27.43 -20.60
C TYR A 60 2.15 -26.98 -20.10
N GLY A 61 3.23 -27.50 -20.67
CA GLY A 61 4.60 -27.04 -20.38
C GLY A 61 4.80 -25.56 -20.71
N LEU A 62 4.33 -25.11 -21.88
CA LEU A 62 4.36 -23.71 -22.28
C LEU A 62 3.49 -22.84 -21.35
N MET A 63 2.28 -23.29 -20.98
CA MET A 63 1.43 -22.54 -20.05
C MET A 63 2.12 -22.31 -18.70
N ILE A 64 2.76 -23.34 -18.13
CA ILE A 64 3.50 -23.23 -16.87
C ILE A 64 4.67 -22.24 -17.01
N LEU A 65 5.41 -22.29 -18.12
CA LEU A 65 6.49 -21.34 -18.39
C LEU A 65 5.98 -19.91 -18.50
N PHE A 66 4.88 -19.65 -19.22
CA PHE A 66 4.30 -18.31 -19.33
C PHE A 66 3.78 -17.78 -17.99
N VAL A 67 3.13 -18.62 -17.19
CA VAL A 67 2.67 -18.25 -15.84
C VAL A 67 3.86 -17.95 -14.93
N GLY A 68 4.89 -18.80 -14.95
CA GLY A 68 6.11 -18.60 -14.19
C GLY A 68 6.84 -17.31 -14.58
N ALA A 69 7.02 -17.05 -15.87
CA ALA A 69 7.65 -15.83 -16.38
C ALA A 69 6.85 -14.58 -15.99
N SER A 70 5.52 -14.63 -16.13
CA SER A 70 4.63 -13.53 -15.73
C SER A 70 4.72 -13.23 -14.23
N PHE A 71 4.79 -14.27 -13.40
CA PHE A 71 4.97 -14.12 -11.95
C PHE A 71 6.32 -13.48 -11.60
N VAL A 72 7.41 -13.88 -12.25
CA VAL A 72 8.74 -13.30 -12.04
C VAL A 72 8.80 -11.83 -12.47
N ILE A 73 8.17 -11.47 -13.59
CA ILE A 73 8.12 -10.07 -14.04
C ILE A 73 7.31 -9.23 -13.04
N SER A 74 6.15 -9.72 -12.60
CA SER A 74 5.30 -9.06 -11.61
C SER A 74 6.01 -8.88 -10.26
N SER A 75 6.71 -9.91 -9.77
CA SER A 75 7.45 -9.84 -8.51
C SER A 75 8.61 -8.85 -8.59
N ARG A 76 9.34 -8.82 -9.71
CA ARG A 76 10.40 -7.83 -9.95
C ARG A 76 9.87 -6.40 -9.98
N GLN A 77 8.70 -6.16 -10.58
CA GLN A 77 8.08 -4.83 -10.57
C GLN A 77 7.71 -4.39 -9.14
N HIS A 78 7.11 -5.28 -8.34
CA HIS A 78 6.84 -4.97 -6.94
C HIS A 78 8.10 -4.70 -6.13
N GLN A 79 9.17 -5.47 -6.35
CA GLN A 79 10.43 -5.25 -5.67
C GLN A 79 11.07 -3.90 -6.04
N ARG A 80 11.02 -3.51 -7.32
CA ARG A 80 11.51 -2.20 -7.77
C ARG A 80 10.74 -1.05 -7.13
N LEU A 81 9.40 -1.14 -7.09
CA LEU A 81 8.59 -0.09 -6.45
C LEU A 81 8.88 0.01 -4.95
N ARG A 82 9.10 -1.12 -4.27
CA ARG A 82 9.50 -1.13 -2.86
C ARG A 82 10.84 -0.45 -2.63
N GLN A 83 11.83 -0.71 -3.49
CA GLN A 83 13.14 -0.05 -3.42
C GLN A 83 13.04 1.47 -3.57
N ILE A 84 12.14 1.95 -4.44
CA ILE A 84 11.89 3.40 -4.59
C ILE A 84 11.27 3.98 -3.31
N CYS A 85 10.50 3.20 -2.55
CA CYS A 85 9.88 3.67 -1.31
C CYS A 85 10.85 3.72 -0.12
N ASP A 86 12.00 3.05 -0.19
CA ASP A 86 12.93 2.97 0.96
C ASP A 86 13.46 4.35 1.41
N PRO A 87 13.91 5.24 0.50
CA PRO A 87 14.34 6.57 0.89
C PRO A 87 13.21 7.44 1.46
N PHE A 88 11.95 7.21 1.04
CA PHE A 88 10.80 7.92 1.61
C PHE A 88 10.63 7.59 3.09
N GLY A 89 10.62 6.29 3.42
CA GLY A 89 10.43 5.87 4.81
C GLY A 89 11.59 6.24 5.72
N LEU A 90 12.82 6.22 5.19
CA LEU A 90 13.99 6.69 5.91
C LEU A 90 13.90 8.21 6.18
N ALA A 91 13.66 9.01 5.15
CA ALA A 91 13.54 10.46 5.28
C ALA A 91 12.40 10.86 6.24
N PHE A 92 11.24 10.19 6.16
CA PHE A 92 10.12 10.42 7.06
C PHE A 92 10.50 10.14 8.52
N THR A 93 11.15 9.00 8.76
CA THR A 93 11.53 8.60 10.12
C THR A 93 12.60 9.50 10.70
N GLU A 94 13.61 9.87 9.90
CA GLU A 94 14.65 10.84 10.30
C GLU A 94 14.05 12.19 10.66
N ALA A 95 13.15 12.73 9.83
CA ALA A 95 12.48 14.00 10.11
C ALA A 95 11.62 13.94 11.38
N ALA A 96 10.83 12.87 11.53
CA ALA A 96 9.97 12.70 12.70
C ALA A 96 10.77 12.56 14.01
N VAL A 97 11.85 11.76 14.00
CA VAL A 97 12.73 11.58 15.16
C VAL A 97 13.46 12.88 15.50
N HIS A 98 13.89 13.64 14.49
CA HIS A 98 14.54 14.93 14.71
C HIS A 98 13.56 15.95 15.33
N ALA A 99 12.34 16.06 14.78
CA ALA A 99 11.36 17.05 15.22
C ALA A 99 10.72 16.71 16.57
N ILE A 100 10.23 15.48 16.73
CA ILE A 100 9.40 15.05 17.88
C ILE A 100 10.27 14.40 18.96
N GLY A 101 11.38 13.78 18.58
CA GLY A 101 12.18 12.91 19.45
C GLY A 101 11.75 11.45 19.39
N GLN A 102 12.47 10.58 20.12
CA GLN A 102 12.24 9.14 20.14
C GLN A 102 11.13 8.73 21.11
N THR A 103 11.01 9.44 22.23
CA THR A 103 9.90 9.31 23.17
C THR A 103 8.81 10.27 22.72
N ALA A 104 7.57 9.81 22.61
CA ALA A 104 6.42 10.64 22.30
C ALA A 104 5.86 11.19 23.62
N PRO A 105 6.29 12.36 24.12
CA PRO A 105 5.47 13.07 25.09
C PRO A 105 4.16 13.48 24.41
N ASP A 106 3.14 13.72 25.23
CA ASP A 106 1.82 14.16 24.79
C ASP A 106 1.89 15.61 24.28
N TYR A 107 2.48 15.78 23.09
CA TYR A 107 2.58 17.06 22.41
C TYR A 107 1.20 17.42 21.86
N ARG A 108 0.47 18.26 22.58
CA ARG A 108 -0.81 18.81 22.13
C ARG A 108 -0.69 20.30 21.89
N LEU A 109 -1.18 20.76 20.74
CA LEU A 109 -1.34 22.18 20.49
C LEU A 109 -2.35 22.75 21.48
N LYS A 110 -2.01 23.88 22.09
CA LYS A 110 -3.00 24.71 22.77
C LYS A 110 -3.83 25.43 21.71
N CYS A 111 -5.13 25.24 21.77
CA CYS A 111 -6.09 25.96 20.93
C CYS A 111 -6.77 27.08 21.73
N GLY A 112 -7.12 28.15 21.04
CA GLY A 112 -7.95 29.24 21.58
C GLY A 112 -9.43 28.90 21.59
N GLU A 113 -10.27 29.90 21.85
CA GLU A 113 -11.73 29.75 22.02
C GLU A 113 -12.45 29.21 20.76
N HIS A 114 -11.85 29.38 19.58
CA HIS A 114 -12.40 28.89 18.30
C HIS A 114 -11.81 27.55 17.85
N GLY A 115 -11.07 26.84 18.71
CA GLY A 115 -10.43 25.56 18.35
C GLY A 115 -9.19 25.69 17.45
N LEU A 116 -8.85 26.92 17.03
CA LEU A 116 -7.63 27.21 16.27
C LEU A 116 -6.39 27.26 17.18
N PRO A 117 -5.22 26.82 16.68
CA PRO A 117 -4.00 26.81 17.47
C PRO A 117 -3.55 28.23 17.84
N LEU A 118 -3.14 28.41 19.09
CA LEU A 118 -2.54 29.66 19.55
C LEU A 118 -1.19 29.91 18.83
N PRO A 119 -0.75 31.18 18.71
CA PRO A 119 0.56 31.51 18.16
C PRO A 119 1.71 30.78 18.86
N ILE A 120 2.83 30.58 18.16
CA ILE A 120 3.99 29.81 18.64
C ILE A 120 4.41 30.23 20.06
N ASN A 121 4.47 31.54 20.33
CA ASN A 121 4.92 32.09 21.61
C ASN A 121 4.00 31.74 22.80
N GLN A 122 2.75 31.35 22.55
CA GLN A 122 1.77 30.97 23.56
C GLN A 122 1.63 29.44 23.71
N GLN A 123 2.33 28.67 22.88
CA GLN A 123 2.35 27.22 22.97
C GLN A 123 3.20 26.75 24.17
N PRO A 124 2.99 25.52 24.69
CA PRO A 124 3.87 24.94 25.70
C PRO A 124 5.33 24.88 25.22
N ALA A 125 6.30 25.09 26.10
CA ALA A 125 7.72 25.09 25.74
C ALA A 125 8.16 23.81 25.02
N ALA A 126 7.60 22.65 25.40
CA ALA A 126 7.86 21.37 24.73
C ALA A 126 7.40 21.38 23.25
N VAL A 127 6.22 21.95 22.97
CA VAL A 127 5.70 22.07 21.60
C VAL A 127 6.48 23.11 20.80
N GLN A 128 6.87 24.23 21.42
CA GLN A 128 7.72 25.23 20.77
C GLN A 128 9.05 24.63 20.30
N GLN A 129 9.68 23.76 21.11
CA GLN A 129 10.90 23.06 20.73
C GLN A 129 10.69 22.08 19.57
N VAL A 130 9.55 21.39 19.51
CA VAL A 130 9.20 20.53 18.37
C VAL A 130 9.02 21.35 17.10
N LEU A 131 8.28 22.46 17.17
CA LEU A 131 8.07 23.35 16.03
C LEU A 131 9.40 23.94 15.53
N ALA A 132 10.27 24.36 16.44
CA ALA A 132 11.60 24.89 16.10
C ALA A 132 12.47 23.84 15.39
N ARG A 133 12.51 22.59 15.89
CA ARG A 133 13.23 21.48 15.23
C ARG A 133 12.59 21.07 13.91
N GLY A 134 11.26 21.10 13.82
CA GLY A 134 10.52 20.80 12.60
C GLY A 134 10.72 21.84 11.49
N ALA A 135 11.02 23.10 11.86
CA ALA A 135 11.30 24.20 10.94
C ALA A 135 12.76 24.24 10.44
N ASP A 136 13.64 23.38 10.96
CA ASP A 136 15.06 23.36 10.63
C ASP A 136 15.33 22.87 9.19
N ASP A 137 16.49 23.26 8.66
CA ASP A 137 16.94 22.88 7.31
C ASP A 137 17.11 21.36 7.17
N TYR A 138 17.44 20.66 8.26
CA TYR A 138 17.46 19.20 8.28
C TYR A 138 16.11 18.58 7.90
N CYS A 139 15.02 19.06 8.51
CA CYS A 139 13.67 18.60 8.21
C CYS A 139 13.24 18.99 6.79
N LYS A 140 13.66 20.17 6.32
CA LYS A 140 13.42 20.62 4.94
C LYS A 140 14.05 19.69 3.91
N GLU A 141 15.31 19.29 4.08
CA GLU A 141 15.99 18.38 3.16
C GLU A 141 15.28 17.01 3.07
N ARG A 142 14.79 16.50 4.20
CA ARG A 142 14.03 15.24 4.25
C ARG A 142 12.66 15.39 3.60
N HIS A 143 12.00 16.52 3.81
CA HIS A 143 10.73 16.85 3.16
C HIS A 143 10.89 16.90 1.63
N GLU A 144 11.92 17.56 1.11
CA GLU A 144 12.24 17.59 -0.33
C GLU A 144 12.61 16.20 -0.87
N THR A 145 13.28 15.37 -0.06
CA THR A 145 13.58 13.98 -0.42
C THR A 145 12.29 13.16 -0.58
N MET A 146 11.34 13.29 0.34
CA MET A 146 10.04 12.62 0.24
C MET A 146 9.29 13.04 -1.02
N LEU A 147 9.27 14.34 -1.35
CA LEU A 147 8.65 14.86 -2.56
C LEU A 147 9.28 14.27 -3.83
N ARG A 148 10.62 14.28 -3.92
CA ARG A 148 11.35 13.70 -5.06
C ARG A 148 11.04 12.22 -5.24
N VAL A 149 10.98 11.47 -4.15
CA VAL A 149 10.63 10.04 -4.17
C VAL A 149 9.21 9.83 -4.66
N LEU A 150 8.25 10.65 -4.21
CA LEU A 150 6.86 10.56 -4.67
C LEU A 150 6.72 10.81 -6.17
N THR A 151 7.39 11.83 -6.71
CA THR A 151 7.39 12.09 -8.15
C THR A 151 7.95 10.90 -8.92
N HIS A 152 9.12 10.40 -8.50
CA HIS A 152 9.73 9.23 -9.14
C HIS A 152 8.87 7.96 -9.02
N LEU A 153 8.19 7.77 -7.88
CA LEU A 153 7.30 6.64 -7.65
C LEU A 153 6.07 6.70 -8.56
N ARG A 154 5.50 7.89 -8.76
CA ARG A 154 4.35 8.10 -9.65
C ARG A 154 4.73 7.80 -11.09
N ASP A 155 5.89 8.26 -11.54
CA ASP A 155 6.43 7.95 -12.87
C ASP A 155 6.69 6.44 -13.03
N ALA A 156 7.28 5.79 -12.02
CA ALA A 156 7.54 4.35 -12.03
C ALA A 156 6.26 3.49 -12.00
N CYS A 157 5.18 3.98 -11.39
CA CYS A 157 3.88 3.32 -11.39
C CYS A 157 3.19 3.40 -12.77
N GLY A 158 3.46 4.47 -13.54
CA GLY A 158 2.92 4.68 -14.88
C GLY A 158 1.39 4.57 -14.94
N SER A 159 0.87 3.82 -15.91
CA SER A 159 -0.58 3.62 -16.10
C SER A 159 -1.18 2.51 -15.22
N ASN A 160 -0.38 1.84 -14.39
CA ASN A 160 -0.87 0.74 -13.55
C ASN A 160 -1.63 1.28 -12.34
N LYS A 161 -2.96 1.33 -12.46
CA LYS A 161 -3.88 1.81 -11.40
C LYS A 161 -3.70 1.08 -10.07
N ARG A 162 -3.38 -0.22 -10.10
CA ARG A 162 -3.18 -1.00 -8.87
C ARG A 162 -1.91 -0.58 -8.15
N HIS A 163 -0.81 -0.37 -8.87
CA HIS A 163 0.45 0.07 -8.26
C HIS A 163 0.34 1.50 -7.75
N THR A 164 -0.28 2.38 -8.54
CA THR A 164 -0.58 3.77 -8.15
C THR A 164 -1.34 3.81 -6.83
N LYS A 165 -2.45 3.06 -6.73
CA LYS A 165 -3.26 3.00 -5.50
C LYS A 165 -2.52 2.45 -4.28
N VAL A 166 -1.72 1.39 -4.48
CA VAL A 166 -1.03 0.72 -3.37
C VAL A 166 0.16 1.54 -2.88
N TYR A 167 0.90 2.17 -3.78
CA TYR A 167 2.16 2.84 -3.47
C TYR A 167 1.99 4.36 -3.48
N ALA A 168 1.79 4.97 -4.66
CA ALA A 168 1.76 6.42 -4.84
C ALA A 168 0.66 7.09 -4.00
N ASP A 169 -0.61 6.71 -4.17
CA ASP A 169 -1.73 7.36 -3.49
C ASP A 169 -1.60 7.29 -1.97
N THR A 170 -1.11 6.16 -1.44
CA THR A 170 -0.95 6.03 0.02
C THR A 170 0.21 6.87 0.54
N LEU A 171 1.36 6.89 -0.16
CA LEU A 171 2.48 7.71 0.28
C LEU A 171 2.20 9.20 0.09
N GLU A 172 1.40 9.57 -0.91
CA GLU A 172 0.92 10.94 -1.14
C GLU A 172 0.05 11.42 0.04
N GLU A 173 -0.84 10.57 0.55
CA GLU A 173 -1.64 10.91 1.73
C GLU A 173 -0.77 11.06 3.00
N ILE A 174 0.22 10.18 3.19
CA ILE A 174 1.18 10.30 4.29
C ILE A 174 2.01 11.58 4.16
N TYR A 175 2.42 11.91 2.93
CA TYR A 175 3.15 13.13 2.66
C TYR A 175 2.30 14.39 2.87
N ARG A 176 1.00 14.35 2.57
CA ARG A 176 0.07 15.44 2.89
C ARG A 176 0.10 15.76 4.39
N VAL A 177 0.01 14.74 5.23
CA VAL A 177 0.10 14.88 6.69
C VAL A 177 1.45 15.47 7.12
N ASN A 178 2.56 14.95 6.56
CA ASN A 178 3.90 15.49 6.81
C ASN A 178 4.06 16.95 6.34
N ARG A 179 3.44 17.32 5.22
CA ARG A 179 3.48 18.68 4.68
C ARG A 179 2.76 19.66 5.59
N VAL A 180 1.56 19.31 6.04
CA VAL A 180 0.81 20.14 7.00
C VAL A 180 1.64 20.37 8.26
N PHE A 181 2.27 19.32 8.81
CA PHE A 181 3.17 19.46 9.95
C PHE A 181 4.36 20.38 9.65
N PHE A 182 5.05 20.16 8.54
CA PHE A 182 6.23 20.93 8.15
C PHE A 182 5.92 22.41 7.91
N GLU A 183 4.82 22.72 7.24
CA GLU A 183 4.35 24.09 7.00
C GLU A 183 3.95 24.76 8.33
N ALA A 184 3.20 24.05 9.17
CA ALA A 184 2.76 24.55 10.48
C ALA A 184 3.91 24.79 11.47
N CYS A 185 5.02 24.05 11.36
CA CYS A 185 6.23 24.33 12.14
C CYS A 185 6.81 25.72 11.88
N ARG A 186 6.62 26.23 10.65
CA ARG A 186 7.11 27.55 10.23
C ARG A 186 6.09 28.65 10.51
N ASP A 187 4.82 28.34 10.29
CA ASP A 187 3.71 29.25 10.53
C ASP A 187 2.44 28.50 10.94
N LEU A 188 2.09 28.59 12.23
CA LEU A 188 0.87 27.97 12.78
C LEU A 188 -0.42 28.59 12.21
N SER A 189 -0.37 29.79 11.65
CA SER A 189 -1.56 30.42 11.05
C SER A 189 -2.04 29.68 9.79
N LEU A 190 -1.19 28.83 9.21
CA LEU A 190 -1.53 27.96 8.09
C LEU A 190 -2.50 26.84 8.49
N LEU A 191 -2.58 26.51 9.79
CA LEU A 191 -3.60 25.59 10.34
C LEU A 191 -4.93 26.33 10.45
N SER A 192 -5.57 26.55 9.29
CA SER A 192 -6.78 27.35 9.16
C SER A 192 -8.07 26.54 9.22
N THR A 193 -7.99 25.22 9.00
CA THR A 193 -9.13 24.30 8.98
C THR A 193 -9.02 23.24 10.07
N GLU A 194 -10.16 22.67 10.46
CA GLU A 194 -10.20 21.53 11.38
C GLU A 194 -9.46 20.31 10.82
N ASP A 195 -9.50 20.12 9.50
CA ASP A 195 -8.77 19.06 8.79
C ASP A 195 -7.25 19.23 8.91
N ASP A 196 -6.75 20.46 8.84
CA ASP A 196 -5.32 20.76 9.01
C ASP A 196 -4.87 20.50 10.46
N CYS A 197 -5.67 20.94 11.43
CA CYS A 197 -5.43 20.66 12.85
C CYS A 197 -5.43 19.15 13.14
N THR A 198 -6.36 18.42 12.52
CA THR A 198 -6.45 16.95 12.62
C THR A 198 -5.23 16.28 11.99
N ALA A 199 -4.81 16.69 10.80
CA ALA A 199 -3.62 16.17 10.14
C ALA A 199 -2.35 16.46 10.96
N PHE A 200 -2.21 17.66 11.50
CA PHE A 200 -1.10 18.02 12.38
C PHE A 200 -1.05 17.13 13.63
N SER A 201 -2.21 16.94 14.28
CA SER A 201 -2.32 16.10 15.48
C SER A 201 -2.05 14.62 15.15
N GLN A 202 -2.55 14.15 14.00
CA GLN A 202 -2.26 12.81 13.50
C GLN A 202 -0.76 12.60 13.28
N TYR A 203 -0.04 13.62 12.81
CA TYR A 203 1.42 13.55 12.72
C TYR A 203 2.04 13.35 14.10
N LEU A 204 1.64 14.10 15.12
CA LEU A 204 2.23 13.99 16.45
C LEU A 204 1.89 12.66 17.16
N GLU A 205 0.64 12.23 17.09
CA GLU A 205 0.13 11.12 17.90
C GLU A 205 0.32 9.74 17.24
N ASN A 206 0.21 9.66 15.91
CA ASN A 206 0.08 8.39 15.19
C ASN A 206 1.35 7.97 14.43
N GLN A 207 2.53 8.35 14.92
CA GLN A 207 3.83 8.03 14.28
C GLN A 207 4.05 6.53 14.07
N ALA A 208 3.66 5.68 15.03
CA ALA A 208 3.78 4.23 14.90
C ALA A 208 2.92 3.69 13.74
N TYR A 209 1.68 4.16 13.63
CA TYR A 209 0.76 3.77 12.57
C TYR A 209 1.23 4.27 11.19
N ILE A 210 1.74 5.49 11.10
CA ILE A 210 2.27 6.05 9.86
C ILE A 210 3.49 5.23 9.41
N ARG A 211 4.46 4.98 10.30
CA ARG A 211 5.66 4.18 9.99
C ARG A 211 5.33 2.74 9.59
N ASP A 212 4.34 2.09 10.22
CA ASP A 212 3.89 0.75 9.80
C ASP A 212 3.26 0.76 8.40
N ASN A 213 2.50 1.80 8.06
CA ASN A 213 1.96 1.96 6.72
C ASN A 213 3.05 2.17 5.67
N ILE A 214 4.08 2.95 5.97
CA ILE A 214 5.23 3.09 5.08
C ILE A 214 5.96 1.75 4.95
N ALA A 215 6.23 1.05 6.06
CA ALA A 215 6.96 -0.22 6.08
C ALA A 215 6.34 -1.30 5.18
N LYS A 216 5.01 -1.38 5.09
CA LYS A 216 4.30 -2.32 4.20
C LYS A 216 4.66 -2.16 2.71
N ARG A 217 5.25 -1.03 2.34
CA ARG A 217 5.61 -0.63 0.98
C ARG A 217 7.12 -0.58 0.74
N MET A 218 7.92 -0.86 1.76
CA MET A 218 9.39 -0.86 1.69
C MET A 218 9.94 -2.26 1.43
N THR A 219 11.24 -2.34 1.12
CA THR A 219 12.01 -3.58 1.16
C THR A 219 12.33 -3.96 2.61
N ASN A 220 12.70 -5.21 2.85
CA ASN A 220 13.10 -5.65 4.19
C ASN A 220 14.34 -4.89 4.69
N ASP A 221 15.28 -4.58 3.80
CA ASP A 221 16.48 -3.81 4.11
C ASP A 221 16.12 -2.36 4.48
N GLY A 222 15.21 -1.75 3.71
CA GLY A 222 14.66 -0.44 4.01
C GLY A 222 13.94 -0.39 5.37
N ILE A 223 13.15 -1.43 5.69
CA ILE A 223 12.48 -1.55 7.00
C ILE A 223 13.52 -1.65 8.13
N ALA A 224 14.60 -2.41 7.94
CA ALA A 224 15.67 -2.52 8.93
C ALA A 224 16.38 -1.17 9.15
N ALA A 225 16.70 -0.45 8.08
CA ALA A 225 17.27 0.89 8.14
C ALA A 225 16.34 1.89 8.84
N MET A 226 15.05 1.88 8.50
CA MET A 226 14.03 2.73 9.12
C MET A 226 13.91 2.45 10.62
N LYS A 227 13.91 1.18 11.03
CA LYS A 227 13.89 0.82 12.46
C LYS A 227 15.14 1.31 13.17
N LYS A 228 16.31 1.21 12.54
CA LYS A 228 17.57 1.73 13.10
C LYS A 228 17.55 3.26 13.26
N ALA A 229 16.94 3.98 12.32
CA ALA A 229 16.78 5.44 12.42
C ALA A 229 15.75 5.86 13.49
N ALA A 230 14.87 4.94 13.91
CA ALA A 230 13.89 5.17 14.97
C ALA A 230 14.39 4.81 16.38
N LEU A 231 15.58 4.21 16.50
CA LEU A 231 16.27 3.88 17.76
C LEU A 231 17.25 4.98 18.15
#